data_AF-A0A9P0SJ69-F1
#
_entry.id   AF-A0A9P0SJ69-F1
#
_cell.length_a   1.000
_cell.length_b   1.000
_cell.length_c   1.000
_cell.angle_alpha   90.00
_cell.angle_beta   90.00
_cell.angle_gamma   90.00
#
_symmetry.space_group_name_H-M   'P 1'
#
loop_
_entity.id
_entity.type
_entity.pdbx_description
1 polymer ?
#
loop_
_entity_poly.entity_id
_entity_poly.type
_entity_poly.pdbx_seq_one_letter_code
_entity_poly.pdbx_strand_id
1 'polypeptide(L)'
;MIRIICVLFVAALVSASPERKPHYDINDAPALFEKFIKDYNKHYKDAADREVHYKAFVNTLEKINKWNSVGSSSTADINQFTDITPEEFDNMNGVPTVRPTV
;
A
#
# COMPACT_ATOMS: atom_id res chain seq x y z
N MET A 1 18.73 -55.65 0.25
CA MET A 1 17.75 -54.77 0.93
C MET A 1 18.41 -54.16 2.16
N ILE A 2 18.75 -52.87 2.09
CA ILE A 2 18.73 -51.85 3.15
C ILE A 2 18.70 -50.53 2.38
N ARG A 3 17.66 -49.73 2.62
CA ARG A 3 17.38 -48.45 1.96
C ARG A 3 18.04 -47.34 2.79
N ILE A 4 19.02 -46.67 2.21
CA ILE A 4 19.60 -45.43 2.73
C ILE A 4 19.38 -44.43 1.58
N ILE A 5 18.22 -43.77 1.45
CA ILE A 5 17.76 -42.63 2.27
C ILE A 5 18.95 -41.84 2.84
N CYS A 6 19.81 -41.34 1.96
CA CYS A 6 20.43 -40.04 2.19
C CYS A 6 19.83 -39.11 1.14
N VAL A 7 18.58 -38.73 1.42
CA VAL A 7 17.97 -37.60 0.77
C VAL A 7 18.83 -36.41 1.13
N LEU A 8 19.64 -35.95 0.18
CA LEU A 8 20.21 -34.61 0.20
C LEU A 8 19.06 -33.63 -0.02
N PHE A 9 18.15 -33.55 0.96
CA PHE A 9 17.39 -32.35 1.20
C PHE A 9 18.43 -31.34 1.68
N VAL A 10 19.03 -30.65 0.72
CA VAL A 10 19.66 -29.37 0.99
C VAL A 10 18.52 -28.52 1.53
N ALA A 11 18.40 -28.48 2.86
CA ALA A 11 17.55 -27.54 3.54
C ALA A 11 18.14 -26.17 3.22
N ALA A 12 17.69 -25.58 2.11
CA ALA A 12 17.82 -24.16 1.87
C ALA A 12 17.05 -23.52 3.02
N LEU A 13 17.77 -23.17 4.09
CA LEU A 13 17.33 -22.21 5.07
C LEU A 13 17.16 -20.90 4.29
N VAL A 14 16.01 -20.72 3.65
CA VAL A 14 15.55 -19.41 3.21
C VAL A 14 15.40 -18.62 4.50
N SER A 15 16.45 -17.89 4.87
CA SER A 15 16.36 -16.86 5.88
C SER A 15 15.37 -15.84 5.33
N ALA A 16 14.13 -15.89 5.79
CA ALA A 16 13.14 -14.85 5.56
C ALA A 16 13.70 -13.58 6.19
N SER A 17 14.41 -12.78 5.40
CA SER A 17 14.76 -11.43 5.80
C SER A 17 13.46 -10.66 5.98
N PRO A 18 13.27 -9.91 7.07
CA PRO A 18 12.10 -9.07 7.21
C PRO A 18 12.03 -8.17 5.97
N GLU A 19 10.97 -8.29 5.18
CA GLU A 19 10.74 -7.39 4.06
C GLU A 19 10.76 -5.97 4.62
N ARG A 20 11.67 -5.13 4.10
CA ARG A 20 11.72 -3.73 4.50
C ARG A 20 10.41 -3.10 4.08
N LYS A 21 9.67 -2.58 5.05
CA LYS A 21 8.42 -1.87 4.78
C LYS A 21 8.67 -0.75 3.78
N PRO A 22 7.79 -0.55 2.79
CA PRO A 22 7.99 0.48 1.79
C PRO A 22 8.00 1.86 2.44
N HIS A 23 8.86 2.71 1.91
CA HIS A 23 8.91 4.13 2.21
C HIS A 23 9.01 4.87 0.87
N TYR A 24 8.01 5.70 0.59
CA TYR A 24 7.85 6.40 -0.67
C TYR A 24 8.50 7.78 -0.61
N ASP A 25 9.33 8.12 -1.60
CA ASP A 25 9.72 9.52 -1.80
C ASP A 25 8.50 10.27 -2.35
N ILE A 26 8.09 11.34 -1.67
CA ILE A 26 6.94 12.15 -2.10
C ILE A 26 7.25 12.87 -3.41
N ASN A 27 8.52 13.13 -3.73
CA ASN A 27 8.92 13.69 -5.02
C ASN A 27 8.64 12.73 -6.19
N ASP A 28 8.57 11.42 -5.93
CA ASP A 28 8.24 10.40 -6.92
C ASP A 28 6.72 10.21 -7.09
N ALA A 29 5.89 10.92 -6.30
CA ALA A 29 4.43 10.77 -6.31
C ALA A 29 3.79 10.91 -7.71
N PRO A 30 4.23 11.82 -8.61
CA PRO A 30 3.68 11.87 -9.98
C PRO A 30 3.86 10.54 -10.72
N ALA A 31 5.06 9.97 -10.70
CA ALA A 31 5.35 8.72 -11.39
C ALA A 31 4.64 7.52 -10.74
N LEU A 32 4.58 7.49 -9.40
CA LEU A 32 3.84 6.49 -8.64
C LEU A 32 2.34 6.54 -8.94
N PHE A 33 1.78 7.74 -9.11
CA PHE A 33 0.36 7.91 -9.45
C PHE A 33 0.05 7.41 -10.86
N GLU A 34 0.90 7.69 -11.86
CA GLU A 34 0.72 7.12 -13.21
C GLU A 34 0.78 5.60 -13.21
N LYS A 35 1.66 5.01 -12.40
CA LYS A 35 1.75 3.56 -12.24
C LYS A 35 0.50 3.01 -11.55
N PHE A 36 0.06 3.65 -10.47
CA PHE A 36 -1.14 3.29 -9.72
C PHE A 36 -2.40 3.30 -10.61
N ILE A 37 -2.56 4.32 -11.46
CA ILE A 37 -3.69 4.41 -12.40
C ILE A 37 -3.73 3.18 -13.32
N LYS A 38 -2.57 2.74 -13.81
CA LYS A 38 -2.46 1.59 -14.71
C LYS A 38 -2.69 0.27 -13.96
N ASP A 39 -2.02 0.10 -12.82
CA ASP A 39 -2.08 -1.13 -12.04
C ASP A 39 -3.48 -1.45 -11.52
N TYR A 40 -4.24 -0.41 -11.14
CA TYR A 40 -5.60 -0.55 -10.61
C TYR A 40 -6.69 -0.12 -11.58
N ASN A 41 -6.33 0.10 -12.86
CA ASN A 41 -7.24 0.49 -13.93
C ASN A 41 -8.19 1.63 -13.51
N LYS A 42 -7.62 2.72 -12.99
CA LYS A 42 -8.38 3.87 -12.49
C LYS A 42 -8.84 4.74 -13.66
N HIS A 43 -10.06 5.25 -13.55
CA HIS A 43 -10.67 6.16 -14.52
C HIS A 43 -11.25 7.34 -13.76
N TYR A 44 -10.91 8.55 -14.20
CA TYR A 44 -11.41 9.80 -13.63
C TYR A 44 -12.29 10.49 -14.65
N LYS A 45 -13.32 11.18 -14.16
CA LYS A 45 -14.31 11.86 -15.00
C LYS A 45 -13.67 12.96 -15.86
N ASP A 46 -12.78 13.73 -15.26
CA ASP A 46 -12.11 14.87 -15.89
C ASP A 46 -10.78 15.21 -15.18
N ALA A 47 -10.11 16.26 -15.64
CA ALA A 47 -8.83 16.68 -15.08
C ALA A 47 -8.95 17.19 -13.63
N ALA A 48 -10.08 17.78 -13.24
CA ALA A 48 -10.28 18.26 -11.88
C ALA A 48 -10.48 17.09 -10.92
N ASP A 49 -11.27 16.09 -11.32
CA ASP A 49 -11.45 14.84 -10.60
C ASP A 49 -10.11 14.11 -10.39
N ARG A 50 -9.34 13.98 -11.46
CA ARG A 50 -7.98 13.41 -11.41
C ARG A 50 -7.06 14.13 -10.43
N GLU A 51 -7.12 15.46 -10.40
CA GLU A 51 -6.30 16.27 -9.50
C GLU A 51 -6.69 16.08 -8.03
N VAL A 52 -7.99 15.94 -7.74
CA VAL A 52 -8.47 15.65 -6.38
C VAL A 52 -7.98 14.27 -5.91
N HIS A 53 -8.06 13.25 -6.76
CA HIS A 53 -7.55 11.91 -6.47
C HIS A 53 -6.02 11.88 -6.36
N TYR A 54 -5.30 12.66 -7.15
CA TYR A 54 -3.84 12.80 -7.02
C TYR A 54 -3.46 13.34 -5.63
N LYS A 55 -4.15 14.37 -5.14
CA LYS A 55 -3.93 14.91 -3.78
C LYS A 55 -4.25 13.87 -2.71
N ALA A 56 -5.34 13.11 -2.86
CA ALA A 56 -5.68 12.03 -1.96
C ALA A 56 -4.59 10.94 -1.93
N PHE A 57 -4.08 10.56 -3.10
CA PHE A 57 -2.98 9.61 -3.25
C PHE A 57 -1.71 10.07 -2.52
N VAL A 58 -1.25 11.31 -2.74
CA VAL A 58 -0.07 11.89 -2.06
C VAL A 58 -0.25 11.85 -0.54
N ASN A 59 -1.41 12.29 -0.04
CA ASN A 59 -1.72 12.27 1.39
C ASN A 59 -1.68 10.84 1.96
N THR A 60 -2.09 9.83 1.18
CA THR A 60 -2.01 8.43 1.60
C THR A 60 -0.58 7.91 1.61
N LEU A 61 0.29 8.32 0.67
CA LEU A 61 1.72 7.97 0.72
C LEU A 61 2.39 8.46 2.02
N GLU A 62 2.10 9.69 2.44
CA GLU A 62 2.61 10.24 3.71
C GLU A 62 2.13 9.41 4.92
N LYS A 63 0.86 8.99 4.91
CA LYS A 63 0.30 8.12 5.96
C LYS A 63 0.95 6.75 5.97
N ILE A 64 1.18 6.15 4.81
CA ILE A 64 1.89 4.87 4.67
C ILE A 64 3.30 4.99 5.25
N ASN A 65 4.05 6.04 4.87
CA ASN A 65 5.40 6.30 5.37
C ASN A 65 5.43 6.42 6.90
N LYS A 66 4.51 7.20 7.46
CA LYS A 66 4.39 7.38 8.92
C LYS A 66 4.00 6.08 9.62
N TRP A 67 3.06 5.31 9.06
CA TRP A 67 2.64 4.04 9.66
C TRP A 67 3.76 3.00 9.64
N ASN A 68 4.50 2.94 8.54
CA ASN A 68 5.61 2.00 8.39
C ASN A 68 6.82 2.39 9.26
N SER A 69 6.99 3.68 9.60
CA SER A 69 8.09 4.14 10.46
C SER A 69 7.88 3.84 11.96
N VAL A 70 6.64 3.67 12.43
CA VAL A 70 6.34 3.49 13.87
C VAL A 70 6.56 2.06 14.40
N GLY A 71 7.21 1.17 13.64
CA GLY A 71 7.60 -0.16 14.12
C GLY A 71 6.43 -1.12 14.40
N SER A 72 5.26 -0.89 13.82
CA SER A 72 4.09 -1.78 13.99
C SER A 72 4.33 -3.19 13.42
N SER A 73 3.53 -4.17 13.80
CA SER A 73 3.60 -5.53 13.22
C SER A 73 3.02 -5.63 11.80
N SER A 74 2.32 -4.59 11.34
CA SER A 74 1.66 -4.55 10.03
C SER A 74 2.39 -3.62 9.07
N THR A 75 2.35 -3.94 7.79
CA THR A 75 2.89 -3.10 6.72
C THR A 75 1.74 -2.46 5.95
N ALA A 76 1.79 -1.15 5.77
CA ALA A 76 0.92 -0.41 4.88
C ALA A 76 1.60 -0.28 3.50
N ASP A 77 0.82 -0.34 2.43
CA ASP A 77 1.33 -0.24 1.06
C ASP A 77 0.29 0.36 0.11
N ILE A 78 0.73 0.82 -1.07
CA ILE A 78 -0.14 1.25 -2.17
C ILE A 78 -1.03 0.06 -2.57
N ASN A 79 -2.33 0.31 -2.57
CA ASN A 79 -3.36 -0.63 -2.98
C ASN A 79 -4.49 0.10 -3.74
N GLN A 80 -5.53 -0.63 -4.18
CA GLN A 80 -6.65 -0.09 -4.96
C GLN A 80 -7.44 1.06 -4.29
N PHE A 81 -7.23 1.31 -3.00
CA PHE A 81 -7.92 2.33 -2.21
C PHE A 81 -7.04 3.55 -1.89
N THR A 82 -5.82 3.62 -2.44
CA THR A 82 -4.82 4.64 -2.09
C THR A 82 -5.28 6.07 -2.41
N ASP A 83 -6.10 6.24 -3.44
CA ASP A 83 -6.61 7.53 -3.91
C ASP A 83 -8.03 7.86 -3.42
N ILE A 84 -8.57 7.13 -2.44
CA ILE A 84 -9.89 7.45 -1.86
C ILE A 84 -9.85 8.86 -1.27
N THR A 85 -10.79 9.69 -1.73
CA THR A 85 -11.01 11.03 -1.19
C THR A 85 -11.78 10.96 0.13
N PRO A 86 -11.66 11.99 0.99
CA PRO A 86 -12.45 12.06 2.22
C PRO A 86 -13.97 11.98 1.99
N GLU A 87 -14.46 12.59 0.91
CA GLU A 87 -15.87 12.57 0.54
C GLU A 87 -16.33 11.17 0.13
N GLU A 88 -15.55 10.48 -0.70
CA GLU A 88 -15.87 9.08 -1.06
C GLU A 88 -15.85 8.17 0.16
N PHE A 89 -14.89 8.35 1.07
CA PHE A 89 -14.82 7.59 2.32
C PHE A 89 -16.08 7.80 3.17
N ASP A 90 -16.55 9.05 3.30
CA ASP A 90 -17.77 9.38 4.05
C ASP A 90 -19.03 8.81 3.39
N ASN A 91 -19.02 8.65 2.07
CA ASN A 91 -20.10 8.03 1.29
C ASN A 91 -20.05 6.50 1.27
N MET A 92 -19.03 5.86 1.87
CA MET A 92 -19.00 4.40 2.00
C MET A 92 -20.00 3.93 3.05
N ASN A 93 -20.79 2.90 2.70
CA ASN A 93 -21.76 2.28 3.61
C ASN A 93 -21.06 1.42 4.67
N GLY A 94 -20.43 2.08 5.64
CA GLY A 94 -19.78 1.47 6.80
C GLY A 94 -20.47 1.83 8.13
N VAL A 95 -19.89 1.38 9.23
CA VAL A 95 -20.32 1.84 10.57
C VAL A 95 -19.93 3.32 10.73
N PRO A 96 -20.82 4.22 11.16
CA PRO A 96 -20.48 5.63 11.38
C PRO A 96 -19.34 5.74 12.39
N THR A 97 -18.16 6.17 11.95
CA THR A 97 -17.03 6.44 12.85
C THR A 97 -16.97 7.92 13.15
N VAL A 98 -16.94 8.29 14.43
CA VAL A 98 -16.52 9.64 14.83
C VAL A 98 -15.05 9.79 14.45
N ARG A 99 -14.73 10.72 13.54
CA ARG A 99 -13.33 11.00 13.19
C ARG A 99 -12.60 11.42 14.47
N PRO A 100 -11.52 10.73 14.88
CA PRO A 100 -10.69 11.23 15.97
C PRO A 100 -10.06 12.53 15.48
N THR A 101 -10.48 13.65 16.05
CA THR A 101 -9.77 14.92 15.93
C THR A 101 -8.43 14.75 16.61
N VAL A 102 -7.35 14.76 15.82
CA VAL A 102 -5.98 14.96 16.32
C VAL A 102 -5.77 16.42 16.71
#